data_AF-A0A1U9LJA5-F1
#
_entry.id   AF-A0A1U9LJA5-F1
#
_cell.length_a   1.000
_cell.length_b   1.000
_cell.length_c   1.000
_cell.angle_alpha   90.00
_cell.angle_beta   90.00
_cell.angle_gamma   90.00
#
_symmetry.space_group_name_H-M   'P 1'
#
loop_
_entity.id
_entity.type
_entity.pdbx_description
1 polymer ?
#
loop_
_entity_poly.entity_id
_entity_poly.type
_entity_poly.pdbx_seq_one_letter_code
_entity_poly.pdbx_strand_id
1 'polypeptide(L)' 'MPVSIKALNPGDVVYSVKRQKMGNTTMSQTVVHSVVIESIDLLKGKVVARWNCNPATIFFAQDGKLPWRRSKPKVK' A
#
# COMPACT_ATOMS: atom_id res chain seq x y z
N MET A 1 -1.93 -4.38 -10.96
CA MET A 1 -2.78 -3.18 -11.18
C MET A 1 -2.90 -2.44 -9.86
N PRO A 2 -2.96 -1.10 -9.87
CA PRO A 2 -3.25 -0.30 -8.68
C PRO A 2 -4.64 -0.64 -8.13
N VAL A 3 -4.80 -0.69 -6.81
CA VAL A 3 -6.10 -1.01 -6.20
C VAL A 3 -6.98 0.23 -6.15
N SER A 4 -8.25 0.08 -6.49
CA SER A 4 -9.24 1.14 -6.30
C SER A 4 -9.73 1.17 -4.85
N ILE A 5 -9.87 2.37 -4.29
CA ILE A 5 -10.38 2.57 -2.92
C ILE A 5 -11.78 1.97 -2.72
N LYS A 6 -12.62 1.98 -3.76
CA LYS A 6 -13.99 1.41 -3.71
C LYS A 6 -14.01 -0.11 -3.55
N ALA A 7 -12.90 -0.76 -3.87
CA ALA A 7 -12.79 -2.20 -3.91
C ALA A 7 -12.01 -2.75 -2.70
N LEU A 8 -11.79 -1.91 -1.68
CA LEU A 8 -11.10 -2.24 -0.44
C LEU A 8 -12.12 -2.34 0.68
N ASN A 9 -11.91 -3.29 1.58
CA ASN A 9 -12.65 -3.40 2.82
C ASN A 9 -11.73 -3.22 4.04
N PRO A 10 -12.25 -2.72 5.17
CA PRO A 10 -11.54 -2.78 6.45
C PRO A 10 -11.15 -4.23 6.78
N GLY A 11 -9.90 -4.46 7.17
CA GLY A 11 -9.34 -5.79 7.42
C GLY A 11 -8.63 -6.42 6.22
N ASP A 12 -8.78 -5.87 5.01
CA ASP A 12 -8.06 -6.37 3.84
C ASP A 12 -6.54 -6.18 3.97
N VAL A 13 -5.81 -7.15 3.43
CA VAL A 13 -4.35 -7.09 3.29
C VAL A 13 -4.00 -6.77 1.84
N VAL A 14 -3.26 -5.69 1.65
CA VAL A 14 -2.74 -5.25 0.35
C VAL A 14 -1.23 -5.10 0.40
N TYR A 15 -0.59 -5.02 -0.77
CA TYR A 15 0.85 -4.99 -0.91
C TYR A 15 1.29 -3.67 -1.52
N SER A 16 2.05 -2.88 -0.74
CA SER A 16 2.75 -1.71 -1.24
C SER A 16 4.08 -2.16 -1.84
N VAL A 17 4.30 -1.82 -3.12
CA VAL A 17 5.51 -2.20 -3.84
C VAL A 17 6.28 -0.93 -4.15
N LYS A 18 7.48 -0.79 -3.59
CA LYS A 18 8.36 0.36 -3.82
C LYS A 18 9.72 -0.11 -4.29
N ARG A 19 10.39 0.71 -5.10
CA ARG A 19 11.80 0.52 -5.43
C ARG A 19 12.61 1.42 -4.51
N GLN A 20 13.53 0.84 -3.75
CA GLN A 20 14.36 1.56 -2.80
C GLN A 20 15.83 1.31 -3.12
N LYS A 21 16.66 2.36 -3.00
CA LYS A 21 18.13 2.20 -3.07
C LYS A 21 18.63 1.45 -1.84
N MET A 22 19.59 0.56 -2.05
CA MET A 22 20.21 -0.18 -0.96
C MET A 22 21.28 0.69 -0.29
N GLY A 23 20.84 1.64 0.55
CA GLY A 23 21.71 2.63 1.18
C GLY A 23 22.35 3.57 0.15
N ASN A 24 23.65 3.85 0.30
CA ASN A 24 24.41 4.71 -0.61
C ASN A 24 24.97 3.97 -1.84
N THR A 25 24.36 2.85 -2.24
CA THR A 25 24.78 2.09 -3.42
C THR A 25 23.96 2.50 -4.65
N THR A 26 24.48 2.18 -5.83
CA THR A 26 23.74 2.30 -7.09
C THR A 26 22.69 1.20 -7.24
N MET A 27 22.78 0.13 -6.43
CA MET A 27 21.84 -0.98 -6.46
C MET A 27 20.48 -0.57 -5.89
N SER A 28 19.42 -0.98 -6.58
CA SER A 28 18.04 -0.71 -6.19
C SER A 28 17.30 -2.03 -6.06
N GLN A 29 16.60 -2.21 -4.95
CA GLN A 29 15.80 -3.39 -4.68
C GLN A 29 14.31 -3.06 -4.70
N THR A 30 13.49 -4.01 -5.15
CA THR A 30 12.04 -3.94 -4.98
C THR A 30 11.67 -4.45 -3.60
N VAL A 31 11.09 -3.56 -2.78
CA VAL A 31 10.61 -3.87 -1.44
C VAL A 31 9.09 -3.98 -1.48
N VAL A 32 8.56 -5.01 -0.82
CA VAL A 32 7.13 -5.30 -0.74
C VAL A 32 6.71 -5.24 0.72
N HIS A 33 5.83 -4.32 1.04
CA HIS A 33 5.26 -4.19 2.38
C HIS A 33 3.83 -4.71 2.39
N SER A 34 3.51 -5.60 3.32
CA SER A 34 2.13 -5.99 3.62
C SER A 34 1.47 -4.89 4.43
N VAL A 35 0.43 -4.29 3.88
CA VAL A 35 -0.34 -3.18 4.43
C VAL A 35 -1.72 -3.71 4.80
N VAL A 36 -2.11 -3.52 6.06
CA VAL A 36 -3.42 -3.87 6.60
C VAL A 36 -4.26 -2.61 6.63
N ILE A 37 -5.48 -2.67 6.10
CA ILE A 37 -6.41 -1.55 6.12
C ILE A 37 -7.23 -1.61 7.41
N GLU A 38 -7.25 -0.50 8.15
CA GLU A 38 -8.04 -0.40 9.39
C GLU A 38 -9.38 0.26 9.15
N SER A 39 -9.40 1.35 8.39
CA SER A 39 -10.63 2.06 8.05
C SER A 39 -10.52 2.77 6.72
N ILE A 40 -11.68 2.98 6.09
CA ILE A 40 -11.81 3.59 4.77
C ILE A 40 -12.87 4.68 4.87
N ASP A 41 -12.51 5.89 4.49
CA ASP A 41 -13.43 7.02 4.35
C ASP A 41 -13.55 7.34 2.85
N LEU A 42 -14.58 6.77 2.23
CA LEU A 42 -14.87 6.93 0.81
C LEU A 42 -15.30 8.36 0.45
N LEU A 43 -15.90 9.10 1.39
CA LEU A 43 -16.35 10.48 1.16
C LEU A 43 -15.16 11.42 1.02
N LYS A 44 -14.12 11.21 1.82
CA LYS A 44 -12.89 12.03 1.80
C LYS A 44 -11.78 11.42 0.94
N GLY A 45 -11.97 10.23 0.38
CA GLY A 45 -10.94 9.51 -0.38
C GLY A 45 -9.74 9.11 0.49
N LYS A 46 -9.96 8.88 1.79
CA LYS A 46 -8.91 8.57 2.77
C LYS A 46 -8.96 7.09 3.15
N VAL A 47 -7.78 6.52 3.37
CA VAL A 47 -7.62 5.17 3.92
C VAL A 47 -6.66 5.24 5.08
N VAL A 48 -7.06 4.67 6.21
CA VAL A 48 -6.18 4.48 7.36
C VAL A 48 -5.62 3.07 7.25
N ALA A 49 -4.31 2.97 7.10
CA ALA A 49 -3.65 1.68 6.94
C ALA A 49 -2.34 1.62 7.72
N ARG A 50 -1.99 0.41 8.15
CA ARG A 50 -0.76 0.13 8.89
C ARG A 50 0.05 -0.96 8.22
N TRP A 51 1.34 -1.00 8.49
CA TRP A 51 2.22 -2.04 7.97
C TRP A 51 3.24 -2.42 9.03
N ASN A 52 3.55 -3.72 9.17
CA ASN A 52 4.58 -4.25 10.07
C ASN A 52 4.51 -3.72 11.52
N CYS A 53 3.31 -3.75 12.13
CA CYS A 53 3.06 -3.23 13.48
C CYS A 53 3.39 -1.73 13.69
N ASN A 54 3.70 -0.98 12.64
CA ASN A 54 3.79 0.47 12.73
C ASN A 54 2.42 1.10 13.01
N PRO A 55 2.39 2.31 13.61
CA PRO A 55 1.17 3.06 13.77
C PRO A 55 0.46 3.27 12.43
N ALA A 56 -0.86 3.28 12.47
CA ALA A 56 -1.66 3.49 11.29
C ALA A 56 -1.45 4.89 10.73
N THR A 57 -1.31 4.98 9.41
CA THR A 57 -1.05 6.21 8.68
C THR A 57 -2.18 6.47 7.70
N ILE A 58 -2.48 7.75 7.49
CA ILE A 58 -3.54 8.19 6.57
C ILE A 58 -2.95 8.28 5.17
N PHE A 59 -3.55 7.55 4.24
CA PHE A 59 -3.24 7.59 2.82
C PHE A 59 -4.42 8.21 2.07
N PHE A 60 -4.12 9.04 1.09
CA PHE A 60 -5.10 9.64 0.21
C PHE A 60 -5.06 8.93 -1.15
N ALA A 61 -6.23 8.55 -1.65
CA ALA A 61 -6.33 8.01 -3.00
C ALA A 61 -6.23 9.15 -4.03
N GLN A 62 -5.29 9.05 -4.96
CA GLN A 62 -5.26 9.92 -6.15
C GLN A 62 -6.09 9.25 -7.24
N ASP A 63 -7.06 9.96 -7.81
CA ASP A 63 -7.99 9.44 -8.83
C ASP A 63 -8.70 8.14 -8.42
N GLY A 64 -9.00 7.99 -7.12
CA GLY A 64 -9.64 6.81 -6.57
C GLY A 64 -8.78 5.53 -6.60
N LYS A 65 -7.47 5.67 -6.85
CA LYS A 65 -6.50 4.58 -6.88
C LYS A 65 -5.42 4.78 -5.83
N LEU A 66 -4.97 3.67 -5.26
CA LEU A 66 -3.84 3.62 -4.35
C LEU A 66 -2.69 2.84 -5.00
N PRO A 67 -1.43 3.20 -4.71
CA PRO A 67 -0.23 2.56 -5.28
C PRO A 67 0.03 1.17 -4.67
N TRP A 68 -1.03 0.44 -4.36
CA TRP A 68 -1.00 -0.88 -3.76
C TRP A 68 -1.41 -1.93 -4.77
N ARG A 69 -1.18 -3.20 -4.41
CA ARG A 69 -1.58 -4.38 -5.18
C ARG A 69 -2.31 -5.35 -4.27
N ARG A 70 -3.35 -6.02 -4.78
CA ARG A 70 -4.05 -7.07 -4.01
C ARG A 70 -3.23 -8.33 -3.84
N SER A 71 -2.49 -8.72 -4.89
CA SER A 71 -1.64 -9.89 -4.86
C SER A 71 -0.18 -9.52 -4.60
N LYS A 72 0.51 -10.35 -3.81
CA LYS A 72 1.94 -10.24 -3.60
C LYS A 72 2.63 -10.42 -4.96
N PRO A 73 3.48 -9.48 -5.41
CA PRO A 73 4.24 -9.67 -6.64
C PRO A 73 5.16 -10.90 -6.47
N LYS A 74 5.06 -11.84 -7.41
CA LYS A 74 6.02 -12.95 -7.49
C LYS A 74 7.36 -12.36 -7.92
N VAL A 75 8.39 -12.53 -7.09
CA VAL A 75 9.77 -12.27 -7.49
C VAL A 75 10.08 -13.32 -8.56
N LYS A 76 10.40 -12.88 -9.78
CA LYS A 76 10.93 -13.77 -10.83
C LYS A 76 12.43 -13.95 -10.61
#